data_AF-A0A4Y3KE27-F1
#
_entry.id   AF-A0A4Y3KE27-F1
#
_cell.length_a   1.000
_cell.length_b   1.000
_cell.length_c   1.000
_cell.angle_alpha   90.00
_cell.angle_beta   90.00
_cell.angle_gamma   90.00
#
_symmetry.space_group_name_H-M   'P 1'
#
loop_
_entity.id
_entity.type
_entity.pdbx_description
1 polymer ?
#
loop_
_entity_poly.entity_id
_entity_poly.type
_entity_poly.pdbx_seq_one_letter_code
_entity_poly.pdbx_strand_id
1 'polypeptide(L)' 'MIRIRRCQPTGFIRRRRYEVEFVEPTTGETRWKRETTTPVTLIDQHVGVSEAWALVHAADEAWDAGSPQWISLPGTPPE' A
#
# COMPACT_ATOMS: atom_id res chain seq x y z
N MET A 1 10.98 1.69 -1.88
CA MET A 1 9.68 2.12 -2.44
C MET A 1 8.57 1.29 -1.80
N ILE A 2 7.55 1.93 -1.23
CA ILE A 2 6.38 1.21 -0.69
C ILE A 2 5.34 1.10 -1.81
N ARG A 3 4.75 -0.10 -1.96
CA ARG A 3 3.59 -0.35 -2.82
C ARG A 3 2.46 -0.93 -2.00
N ILE A 4 1.23 -0.53 -2.31
CA ILE A 4 0.02 -1.02 -1.64
C ILE A 4 -1.02 -1.40 -2.68
N ARG A 5 -1.81 -2.43 -2.40
CA ARG A 5 -3.05 -2.72 -3.13
C ARG A 5 -4.14 -3.09 -2.15
N ARG A 6 -5.39 -2.83 -2.53
CA ARG A 6 -6.55 -3.36 -1.81
C ARG A 6 -6.87 -4.76 -2.33
N CYS A 7 -7.24 -5.65 -1.42
CA CYS A 7 -7.54 -7.05 -1.69
C CYS A 7 -9.03 -7.35 -1.50
N GLN A 8 -9.48 -8.45 -2.10
CA GLN A 8 -10.83 -8.96 -1.84
C GLN A 8 -11.03 -9.18 -0.34
N PRO A 9 -12.13 -8.67 0.23
CA PRO A 9 -12.50 -9.03 1.60
C PRO A 9 -12.74 -10.53 1.65
N THR A 10 -12.16 -11.20 2.64
CA THR A 10 -12.26 -12.64 2.85
C THR A 10 -13.04 -12.92 4.12
N GLY A 11 -14.11 -13.70 4.00
CA GLY A 11 -15.00 -14.07 5.11
C GLY A 11 -16.23 -13.17 5.27
N PHE A 12 -17.02 -13.44 6.31
CA PHE A 12 -18.29 -12.76 6.60
C PHE A 12 -18.12 -11.31 7.06
N ILE A 13 -16.94 -10.92 7.53
CA ILE A 13 -16.66 -9.56 7.97
C ILE A 13 -16.10 -8.77 6.79
N ARG A 14 -16.88 -7.81 6.28
CA ARG A 14 -16.52 -6.91 5.15
C ARG A 14 -15.44 -5.87 5.52
N ARG A 15 -14.39 -6.24 6.25
CA ARG A 15 -13.27 -5.34 6.53
C ARG A 15 -12.41 -5.20 5.28
N ARG A 16 -12.00 -3.95 5.00
CA ARG A 16 -11.04 -3.66 3.93
C ARG A 16 -9.72 -4.35 4.27
N ARG A 17 -9.16 -5.06 3.30
CA ARG A 17 -7.86 -5.72 3.39
C ARG A 17 -6.90 -5.08 2.41
N TYR A 18 -5.67 -4.93 2.83
CA TYR A 18 -4.60 -4.36 2.04
C TYR A 18 -3.40 -5.29 2.05
N GLU A 19 -2.70 -5.33 0.93
CA GLU A 19 -1.40 -5.98 0.81
C GLU A 19 -0.39 -4.88 0.55
N VAL A 20 0.69 -4.89 1.32
CA VAL A 20 1.74 -3.88 1.29
C VAL A 20 3.05 -4.60 1.04
N GLU A 21 3.85 -4.07 0.12
CA GLU A 21 5.21 -4.55 -0.14
C GLU A 21 6.21 -3.39 -0.09
N PHE A 22 7.39 -3.69 0.45
CA PHE A 22 8.54 -2.80 0.37
C PHE A 22 9.50 -3.36 -0.66
N VAL A 23 9.70 -2.59 -1.72
CA VAL A 23 10.60 -2.94 -2.83
C VAL A 23 11.84 -2.06 -2.72
N GLU A 24 13.01 -2.66 -2.73
CA GLU A 24 14.29 -1.95 -2.78
C GLU A 24 14.37 -1.18 -4.11
N PRO A 25 14.44 0.17 -4.10
CA PRO A 25 14.41 0.95 -5.33
C PRO A 25 15.61 0.68 -6.25
N THR A 26 16.75 0.29 -5.68
CA THR A 26 17.99 0.06 -6.44
C THR A 26 18.01 -1.30 -7.14
N THR A 27 17.47 -2.35 -6.50
CA THR A 27 17.53 -3.73 -7.02
C THR A 27 16.20 -4.21 -7.58
N GLY A 28 15.09 -3.54 -7.26
CA GLY A 28 13.74 -4.00 -7.58
C GLY A 28 13.28 -5.19 -6.75
N GLU A 29 14.04 -5.59 -5.71
CA GLU A 29 13.75 -6.77 -4.91
C GLU A 29 12.72 -6.46 -3.82
N THR A 30 11.72 -7.34 -3.66
CA THR A 30 10.77 -7.25 -2.53
C THR A 30 11.47 -7.66 -1.24
N ARG A 31 11.80 -6.67 -0.41
CA ARG A 31 12.38 -6.86 0.92
C ARG A 31 11.41 -7.51 1.89
N TRP A 32 10.15 -7.09 1.85
CA TRP A 32 9.09 -7.70 2.61
C TRP A 32 7.73 -7.45 1.98
N LYS A 33 6.78 -8.31 2.35
CA LYS A 33 5.39 -8.27 1.91
C LYS A 33 4.49 -8.67 3.08
N ARG A 34 3.44 -7.89 3.34
CA ARG A 34 2.51 -8.12 4.46
C ARG A 34 1.08 -7.77 4.08
N GLU A 35 0.15 -8.58 4.54
CA GLU A 35 -1.28 -8.25 4.53
C GLU A 35 -1.70 -7.58 5.83
N THR A 36 -2.57 -6.57 5.76
CA THR A 36 -3.04 -5.82 6.91
C THR A 36 -4.45 -5.25 6.69
N THR A 37 -5.13 -4.93 7.78
CA THR A 37 -6.38 -4.14 7.77
C THR A 37 -6.14 -2.69 8.22
N THR A 38 -4.92 -2.38 8.67
CA THR A 38 -4.47 -1.06 9.13
C THR A 38 -3.20 -0.66 8.38
N PRO A 39 -3.28 -0.37 7.06
CA PRO A 39 -2.12 -0.08 6.23
C PRO A 39 -1.36 1.16 6.65
N VAL A 40 -2.06 2.22 7.08
CA VAL A 40 -1.44 3.50 7.50
C VAL A 40 -0.42 3.28 8.61
N THR A 41 -0.80 2.56 9.67
CA THR A 41 0.09 2.25 10.81
C THR A 41 1.31 1.42 10.40
N LEU A 42 1.21 0.64 9.33
CA LEU A 42 2.33 -0.16 8.84
C LEU A 42 3.30 0.66 7.99
N ILE A 43 2.79 1.63 7.23
CA ILE A 43 3.59 2.39 6.23
C ILE A 43 4.02 3.77 6.71
N ASP A 44 3.38 4.35 7.74
CA ASP A 44 3.72 5.70 8.24
C ASP A 44 5.20 5.83 8.63
N GLN A 45 5.78 4.77 9.20
CA GLN A 45 7.17 4.73 9.65
C GLN A 45 8.16 4.76 8.47
N HIS A 46 7.67 4.50 7.26
CA HIS A 46 8.49 4.41 6.04
C HIS A 46 8.33 5.61 5.12
N VAL A 47 7.15 6.24 5.08
CA VAL A 47 6.85 7.32 4.12
C VAL A 47 6.28 8.58 4.75
N GLY A 48 5.93 8.58 6.04
CA GLY A 48 5.18 9.66 6.67
C GLY A 48 3.67 9.44 6.62
N VAL A 49 2.95 10.05 7.56
CA VAL A 49 1.50 9.84 7.73
C VAL A 49 0.68 10.36 6.54
N SER A 50 1.09 11.47 5.93
CA SER A 50 0.39 12.09 4.80
C SER A 50 0.46 11.21 3.55
N GLU A 51 1.66 10.75 3.23
CA GLU A 51 1.97 9.85 2.11
C GLU A 51 1.32 8.48 2.34
N ALA A 52 1.30 8.01 3.58
CA ALA A 52 0.59 6.79 3.97
C ALA A 52 -0.90 6.86 3.62
N TRP A 53 -1.58 7.95 3.98
CA TRP A 53 -2.98 8.16 3.63
C TRP A 53 -3.18 8.29 2.12
N ALA A 54 -2.32 9.03 1.43
CA ALA A 54 -2.39 9.19 -0.02
C ALA A 54 -2.27 7.82 -0.76
N LEU A 55 -1.37 6.95 -0.32
CA LEU A 55 -1.24 5.57 -0.84
C LEU A 55 -2.51 4.75 -0.64
N VAL A 56 -3.12 4.82 0.55
CA VAL A 56 -4.36 4.10 0.88
C VAL A 56 -5.53 4.60 0.04
N HIS A 57 -5.68 5.92 -0.11
CA HIS A 57 -6.72 6.51 -0.94
C HIS A 57 -6.59 6.09 -2.41
N ALA A 58 -5.38 6.14 -2.95
CA ALA A 58 -5.15 5.72 -4.33
C ALA A 58 -5.38 4.21 -4.53
N ALA A 59 -5.05 3.38 -3.53
CA ALA A 59 -5.38 1.95 -3.56
C ALA A 59 -6.89 1.67 -3.47
N ASP A 60 -7.63 2.47 -2.70
CA ASP A 60 -9.09 2.40 -2.64
C ASP A 60 -9.74 2.84 -3.95
N GLU A 61 -9.25 3.91 -4.58
CA GLU A 61 -9.74 4.40 -5.87
C GLU A 61 -9.50 3.38 -6.99
N ALA A 62 -8.30 2.80 -7.06
CA ALA A 62 -7.99 1.75 -8.02
C ALA A 62 -8.90 0.53 -7.85
N TRP A 63 -9.18 0.14 -6.60
CA TRP A 63 -10.11 -0.93 -6.28
C TRP A 63 -11.53 -0.63 -6.74
N ASP A 64 -12.04 0.58 -6.45
CA ASP A 64 -13.39 1.00 -6.81
C ASP A 64 -13.55 1.12 -8.34
N ALA A 65 -12.47 1.43 -9.07
CA ALA A 65 -12.40 1.35 -10.52
C ALA A 65 -12.36 -0.09 -11.08
N GLY A 66 -12.41 -1.12 -10.21
CA GLY A 66 -12.38 -2.53 -10.59
C GLY A 66 -10.98 -3.05 -10.94
N SER A 67 -9.92 -2.33 -10.54
CA SER A 67 -8.54 -2.67 -10.87
C SER A 67 -7.69 -2.81 -9.60
N PRO A 68 -7.47 -4.05 -9.09
CA PRO A 68 -6.69 -4.29 -7.88
C PRO A 68 -5.18 -4.19 -8.15
N GLN A 69 -4.75 -3.03 -8.63
CA GLN A 69 -3.38 -2.75 -9.02
C GLN A 69 -2.54 -2.37 -7.82
N TRP A 70 -1.24 -2.60 -7.94
CA TRP A 70 -0.25 -2.10 -7.00
C TRP A 70 -0.02 -0.60 -7.23
N ILE A 71 -0.28 0.20 -6.20
CA ILE A 71 -0.07 1.64 -6.20
C ILE A 71 1.20 1.97 -5.43
N SER A 72 1.99 2.87 -5.98
CA SER A 72 3.16 3.47 -5.34
C SER A 72 3.15 4.96 -5.63
N LEU A 73 3.45 5.78 -4.63
CA LEU A 73 3.74 7.19 -4.89
C LEU A 73 5.14 7.30 -5.50
N PRO A 74 5.36 8.19 -6.47
CA PRO A 74 6.71 8.56 -6.87
C PRO A 74 7.40 9.09 -5.62
N GLY A 75 8.44 8.39 -5.18
CA GLY A 75 9.15 8.75 -3.95
C GLY A 75 9.65 10.16 -4.08
N THR A 76 9.27 11.03 -3.15
CA THR A 76 10.01 12.26 -2.90
C THR A 76 11.47 11.83 -2.66
N PRO A 77 12.44 12.32 -3.45
CA PRO A 77 13.83 12.02 -3.20
C PRO A 77 14.18 12.46 -1.77
N PRO A 78 15.09 11.76 -1.07
CA PRO A 78 15.62 12.28 0.18
C PRO A 78 16.32 13.62 -0.11
N GLU A 79 15.90 14.70 0.56
CA GLU A 79 16.67 15.94 0.65
C GLU A 79 17.99 15.72 1.40
#